data_AF-A0A961PK32-F1
#
_entry.id   AF-A0A961PK32-F1
#
_cell.length_a   1.000
_cell.length_b   1.000
_cell.length_c   1.000
_cell.angle_alpha   90.00
_cell.angle_beta   90.00
_cell.angle_gamma   90.00
#
_symmetry.space_group_name_H-M   'P 1'
#
loop_
_entity.id
_entity.type
_entity.pdbx_description
1 polymer ?
#
loop_
_entity_poly.entity_id
_entity_poly.type
_entity_poly.pdbx_seq_one_letter_code
_entity_poly.pdbx_strand_id
1 'polypeptide(L)' 'MNIKDIFETMGWGTAPESPDVALDWIAARGGIAGNFTGGKWGPLRADIDILNPATGERLAGLTRSTADEVNAAVAAARKA' A
#
# COMPACT_ATOMS: atom_id res chain seq x y z
N MET A 1 7.95 -33.60 1.01
CA MET A 1 9.01 -32.75 0.45
C MET A 1 10.29 -33.08 1.17
N ASN A 2 11.32 -33.56 0.47
CA ASN A 2 12.61 -33.86 1.10
C ASN A 2 13.48 -32.58 1.12
N ILE A 3 14.52 -32.52 1.97
CA ILE A 3 15.40 -31.34 2.08
C ILE A 3 16.09 -31.00 0.75
N LYS A 4 16.41 -32.01 -0.08
CA LYS A 4 17.08 -31.85 -1.36
C LYS A 4 16.19 -31.11 -2.39
N ASP A 5 14.89 -31.38 -2.39
CA ASP A 5 13.91 -30.72 -3.27
C ASP A 5 13.79 -29.21 -2.97
N ILE A 6 13.99 -28.80 -1.70
CA ILE A 6 13.96 -27.39 -1.27
C ILE A 6 15.18 -26.63 -1.80
N PHE A 7 16.35 -27.28 -1.83
CA PHE A 7 17.58 -26.68 -2.39
C PHE A 7 17.53 -26.56 -3.91
N GLU A 8 16.85 -27.47 -4.62
CA GLU A 8 16.69 -27.39 -6.09
C GLU A 8 15.65 -26.33 -6.51
N THR A 9 14.52 -26.25 -5.79
CA THR A 9 13.47 -25.27 -6.11
C THR A 9 13.75 -23.87 -5.59
N MET A 10 14.70 -23.74 -4.65
CA MET A 10 14.97 -22.51 -3.89
C MET A 10 13.66 -21.87 -3.38
N GLY A 11 12.70 -22.72 -2.98
CA GLY A 11 11.37 -22.26 -2.59
C GLY A 11 11.47 -21.32 -1.40
N TRP A 12 11.04 -20.08 -1.58
CA TRP A 12 10.89 -19.13 -0.48
C TRP A 12 9.95 -19.75 0.56
N GLY A 13 10.41 -19.85 1.80
CA GLY A 13 9.58 -20.34 2.90
C GLY A 13 8.32 -19.49 3.07
N THR A 14 7.27 -20.09 3.62
CA THR A 14 6.03 -19.37 3.92
C THR A 14 6.30 -18.20 4.88
N ALA A 15 5.70 -17.04 4.63
CA ALA A 15 5.77 -15.91 5.56
C ALA A 15 5.09 -16.30 6.89
N PRO A 16 5.84 -16.39 8.00
CA PRO A 16 5.29 -16.86 9.27
C PRO A 16 4.62 -15.75 10.10
N GLU A 17 4.86 -14.50 9.71
CA GLU A 17 4.33 -13.29 10.36
C GLU A 17 2.83 -13.12 10.06
N SER A 18 2.05 -12.72 11.06
CA SER A 18 0.63 -12.39 10.85
C SER A 18 0.49 -11.03 10.13
N PRO A 19 -0.37 -10.93 9.10
CA PRO A 19 -0.68 -9.66 8.44
C PRO A 19 -1.72 -8.81 9.19
N ASP A 20 -2.36 -9.34 10.24
CA ASP A 20 -3.60 -8.80 10.81
C ASP A 20 -3.47 -7.35 11.26
N VAL A 21 -2.38 -7.00 11.96
CA VAL A 21 -2.14 -5.63 12.44
C VAL A 21 -2.04 -4.62 11.28
N ALA A 22 -1.46 -5.04 10.15
CA ALA A 22 -1.36 -4.19 8.97
C ALA A 22 -2.72 -4.03 8.28
N LEU A 23 -3.50 -5.12 8.18
CA LEU A 23 -4.84 -5.10 7.59
C LEU A 23 -5.80 -4.24 8.43
N ASP A 24 -5.76 -4.37 9.76
CA ASP A 24 -6.53 -3.54 10.68
C ASP A 24 -6.19 -2.05 10.53
N TRP A 25 -4.92 -1.71 10.38
CA TRP A 25 -4.48 -0.33 10.15
C TRP A 25 -5.01 0.24 8.84
N ILE A 26 -5.03 -0.55 7.77
CA ILE A 26 -5.58 -0.16 6.47
C ILE A 26 -7.09 0.07 6.59
N ALA A 27 -7.81 -0.86 7.23
CA ALA A 27 -9.24 -0.77 7.45
C ALA A 27 -9.62 0.45 8.30
N ALA A 28 -8.88 0.72 9.37
CA ALA A 28 -9.10 1.87 10.25
C ALA A 28 -8.94 3.23 9.53
N ARG A 29 -8.24 3.25 8.40
CA ARG A 29 -8.06 4.44 7.55
C ARG A 29 -9.04 4.51 6.37
N GLY A 30 -10.04 3.62 6.34
CA GLY A 30 -11.06 3.58 5.29
C GLY A 30 -10.66 2.82 4.04
N GLY A 31 -9.54 2.08 4.07
CA GLY A 31 -9.12 1.22 2.97
C GLY A 31 -8.78 1.96 1.67
N ILE A 32 -8.50 3.26 1.73
CA ILE A 32 -8.05 4.07 0.60
C ILE A 32 -6.84 4.89 1.01
N ALA A 33 -5.72 4.67 0.33
CA ALA A 33 -4.55 5.51 0.42
C ALA A 33 -4.73 6.74 -0.49
N GLY A 34 -4.25 7.89 -0.02
CA GLY A 34 -4.28 9.12 -0.79
C GLY A 34 -3.18 10.08 -0.38
N ASN A 35 -3.19 11.26 -0.97
CA ASN A 35 -2.15 12.26 -0.74
C ASN A 35 -2.18 12.76 0.70
N PHE A 36 -1.02 12.75 1.37
CA PHE A 36 -0.82 13.43 2.64
C PHE A 36 0.15 14.59 2.44
N THR A 37 -0.39 15.80 2.44
CA THR A 37 0.32 17.01 2.04
C THR A 37 0.10 18.10 3.08
N GLY A 38 1.18 18.76 3.52
CA GLY A 38 1.09 19.87 4.48
C GLY A 38 0.43 19.48 5.81
N GLY A 39 0.64 18.24 6.26
CA GLY A 39 0.07 17.72 7.50
C GLY A 39 -1.41 17.33 7.42
N LYS A 40 -2.00 17.29 6.22
CA LYS A 40 -3.41 16.94 6.00
C LYS A 40 -3.58 15.89 4.92
N TRP A 41 -4.59 15.05 5.08
CA TRP A 41 -5.04 14.13 4.05
C TRP A 41 -5.86 14.89 3.00
N GLY A 42 -5.56 14.67 1.73
CA GLY A 42 -6.35 15.15 0.61
C GLY A 42 -7.60 14.31 0.37
N PRO A 43 -8.40 14.65 -0.64
CA PRO A 43 -9.58 13.86 -1.02
C PRO A 43 -9.18 12.43 -1.38
N LEU A 44 -9.90 11.45 -0.83
CA LEU A 44 -9.66 10.03 -1.08
C LEU A 44 -10.53 9.55 -2.25
N ARG A 45 -9.90 8.92 -3.24
CA ARG A 45 -10.52 8.28 -4.39
C ARG A 45 -9.90 6.91 -4.61
N ALA A 46 -10.72 5.90 -4.88
CA ALA A 46 -10.24 4.56 -5.23
C ALA A 46 -10.00 4.47 -6.74
N ASP A 47 -9.07 5.29 -7.25
CA ASP A 47 -8.79 5.37 -8.70
C ASP A 47 -8.00 4.15 -9.21
N ILE A 48 -7.21 3.53 -8.33
CA ILE A 48 -6.37 2.37 -8.60
C ILE A 48 -6.54 1.37 -7.45
N ASP A 49 -6.62 0.08 -7.77
CA ASP A 49 -6.59 -0.98 -6.75
C ASP A 49 -5.15 -1.41 -6.45
N ILE A 50 -4.82 -1.48 -5.16
CA ILE A 50 -3.59 -2.08 -4.65
C ILE A 50 -3.90 -3.53 -4.28
N LEU A 51 -3.18 -4.46 -4.90
CA LEU A 51 -3.35 -5.90 -4.70
C LEU A 51 -2.14 -6.48 -3.96
N ASN A 52 -2.39 -7.52 -3.15
CA ASN A 52 -1.35 -8.36 -2.59
C ASN A 52 -0.76 -9.22 -3.72
N PRO A 53 0.53 -9.07 -4.06
CA PRO A 53 1.13 -9.83 -5.17
C PRO A 53 1.23 -11.33 -4.92
N ALA A 54 1.17 -11.77 -3.66
CA ALA A 54 1.24 -13.19 -3.31
C ALA A 54 -0.12 -13.90 -3.43
N THR A 55 -1.22 -13.21 -3.15
CA THR A 55 -2.58 -13.82 -3.12
C THR A 55 -3.50 -13.28 -4.22
N GLY A 56 -3.18 -12.13 -4.81
CA GLY A 56 -4.05 -11.40 -5.74
C GLY A 56 -5.19 -10.64 -5.06
N GLU A 57 -5.32 -10.73 -3.74
CA GLU A 57 -6.41 -10.10 -2.99
C GLU A 57 -6.22 -8.58 -2.90
N ARG A 58 -7.34 -7.85 -2.87
CA ARG A 58 -7.33 -6.40 -2.75
C ARG A 58 -6.95 -5.95 -1.33
N LEU A 59 -5.92 -5.12 -1.22
CA LEU A 59 -5.47 -4.52 0.03
C LEU A 59 -6.13 -3.16 0.27
N ALA A 60 -6.08 -2.26 -0.71
CA ALA A 60 -6.61 -0.90 -0.59
C ALA A 60 -6.90 -0.27 -1.95
N GLY A 61 -7.67 0.81 -1.97
CA GLY A 61 -7.69 1.75 -3.09
C GLY A 61 -6.54 2.76 -2.98
N LEU A 62 -6.17 3.37 -4.10
CA LEU A 62 -5.19 4.45 -4.16
C LEU A 62 -5.74 5.61 -5.00
N THR A 63 -5.63 6.81 -4.44
CA THR A 63 -5.94 8.06 -5.14
C THR A 63 -4.84 8.36 -6.15
N ARG A 64 -5.20 8.51 -7.42
CA ARG A 64 -4.25 8.91 -8.46
C ARG A 64 -4.14 10.43 -8.47
N SER A 65 -2.98 10.95 -8.09
CA SER A 65 -2.75 12.38 -7.99
C SER A 65 -2.90 13.10 -9.33
N THR A 66 -3.58 14.24 -9.32
CA THR A 66 -3.62 15.17 -10.45
C THR A 66 -2.41 16.11 -10.44
N ALA A 67 -2.15 16.77 -11.56
CA ALA A 67 -1.08 17.77 -11.65
C ALA A 67 -1.26 18.90 -10.63
N ASP A 68 -2.49 19.33 -10.38
CA ASP A 68 -2.80 20.39 -9.40
C ASP A 68 -2.54 19.93 -7.97
N GLU A 69 -2.89 18.68 -7.63
CA GLU A 69 -2.61 18.08 -6.33
C GLU A 69 -1.08 17.98 -6.09
N VAL A 70 -0.31 17.67 -7.13
CA VAL A 70 1.16 17.66 -7.08
C VAL A 70 1.71 19.07 -6.87
N ASN A 71 1.22 20.06 -7.62
CA ASN A 71 1.63 21.46 -7.47
C ASN A 71 1.35 21.99 -6.06
N ALA A 72 0.18 21.65 -5.49
CA ALA A 72 -0.16 21.97 -4.11
C ALA A 72 0.80 21.33 -3.11
N ALA A 73 1.23 20.08 -3.36
CA ALA A 73 2.23 19.40 -2.54
C ALA A 73 3.59 20.09 -2.57
N VAL A 74 4.06 20.49 -3.76
CA VAL A 74 5.31 21.25 -3.91
C VAL A 74 5.22 22.59 -3.18
N ALA A 75 4.11 23.31 -3.31
CA ALA A 75 3.92 24.59 -2.63
C ALA A 75 3.91 24.44 -1.10
N ALA A 76 3.25 23.41 -0.57
CA ALA A 76 3.23 23.11 0.85
C ALA A 76 4.63 22.78 1.39
N ALA A 77 5.40 21.98 0.65
CA ALA A 77 6.78 21.64 1.00
C ALA A 77 7.71 22.86 1.03
N ARG A 78 7.52 23.83 0.14
CA ARG A 78 8.30 25.09 0.13
C ARG A 78 8.02 26.00 1.32
N LYS A 79 6.85 25.87 1.95
CA LYS A 79 6.42 26.74 3.07
C LYS A 79 6.87 26.22 4.44
N ALA A 80 7.16 24.93 4.55
CA ALA A 80 7.61 24.28 5.78
C ALA A 80 9.10 24.57 6.04
#